data_AF-A0A815TI63-F1
#
_entry.id   AF-A0A815TI63-F1
#
_cell.length_a   1.000
_cell.length_b   1.000
_cell.length_c   1.000
_cell.angle_alpha   90.00
_cell.angle_beta   90.00
_cell.angle_gamma   90.00
#
_symmetry.space_group_name_H-M   'P 1'
#
loop_
_entity.id
_entity.type
_entity.pdbx_description
1 polymer ?
#
loop_
_entity_poly.entity_id
_entity_poly.type
_entity_poly.pdbx_seq_one_letter_code
_entity_poly.pdbx_strand_id
1 'polypeptide(L)'
;MVSMARKDSSDRSMEPLLQVLWDTAVDLHEKLLITDEELLMYNVPMYCRTLDEQCAPNLLDDNQFELIQKDLVEKIDSPFYTQYKKGHISLDEFSKKYTHYMMTCTGSVFRNCLNRNRSMDSTEQLMEQFFIEHERRVKLNPENYALNPCRSFIILRKLGSKKRTKHVTRESSCKLC
;
A
#
# COMPACT_ATOMS: atom_id res chain seq x y z
N MET A 1 17.76 13.20 8.82
CA MET A 1 18.61 12.75 7.70
C MET A 1 18.03 11.44 7.20
N VAL A 2 17.18 11.48 6.17
CA VAL A 2 16.62 10.26 5.55
C VAL A 2 17.63 9.76 4.55
N SER A 3 18.24 8.61 4.85
CA SER A 3 19.13 7.89 3.95
C SER A 3 18.30 7.26 2.83
N MET A 4 18.20 7.97 1.70
CA MET A 4 17.74 7.40 0.43
C MET A 4 18.83 6.49 -0.15
N ALA A 5 18.75 5.20 0.11
CA ALA A 5 19.48 4.21 -0.67
C ALA A 5 18.72 3.94 -1.99
N ARG A 6 19.16 4.61 -3.07
CA ARG A 6 19.07 4.09 -4.45
C ARG A 6 20.10 2.95 -4.54
N LYS A 7 19.94 1.84 -5.26
CA LYS A 7 19.29 1.53 -6.53
C LYS A 7 19.37 -0.01 -6.62
N ASP A 8 18.30 -0.68 -7.05
CA ASP A 8 18.47 -1.88 -7.88
C ASP A 8 17.33 -1.92 -8.90
N SER A 9 17.76 -2.10 -10.14
CA SER A 9 17.03 -1.83 -11.37
C SER A 9 16.36 -3.10 -11.89
N SER A 10 15.09 -3.28 -11.51
CA SER A 10 14.07 -3.94 -12.32
C SER A 10 12.73 -3.83 -11.58
N ASP A 11 11.81 -3.05 -12.15
CA ASP A 11 10.37 -3.20 -11.99
C ASP A 11 9.76 -2.92 -10.60
N ARG A 12 9.50 -1.64 -10.30
CA ARG A 12 8.73 -1.21 -9.11
C ARG A 12 7.40 -0.57 -9.53
N SER A 13 6.43 -1.39 -9.90
CA SER A 13 5.12 -0.93 -10.41
C SER A 13 4.15 -0.37 -9.34
N MET A 14 4.63 0.01 -8.15
CA MET A 14 3.80 0.57 -7.06
C MET A 14 4.34 1.83 -6.40
N GLU A 15 5.63 2.13 -6.61
CA GLU A 15 6.29 3.30 -6.04
C GLU A 15 5.59 4.61 -6.43
N PRO A 16 5.10 4.81 -7.68
CA PRO A 16 4.36 6.02 -8.03
C PRO A 16 3.04 6.20 -7.25
N LEU A 17 2.33 5.11 -6.96
CA LEU A 17 0.98 5.16 -6.39
C LEU A 17 1.00 5.59 -4.91
N LEU A 18 1.86 4.96 -4.11
CA LEU A 18 1.99 5.33 -2.69
C LEU A 18 2.76 6.65 -2.51
N GLN A 19 3.70 6.96 -3.40
CA GLN A 19 4.43 8.22 -3.34
C GLN A 19 3.51 9.42 -3.54
N VAL A 20 2.55 9.35 -4.47
CA VAL A 20 1.61 10.47 -4.67
C VAL A 20 0.75 10.70 -3.41
N LEU A 21 0.28 9.64 -2.77
CA LEU A 21 -0.47 9.76 -1.51
C LEU A 21 0.38 10.41 -0.40
N TRP A 22 1.64 10.02 -0.31
CA TRP A 22 2.60 10.63 0.60
C TRP A 22 2.81 12.11 0.29
N ASP A 23 3.04 12.46 -0.97
CA ASP A 23 3.25 13.84 -1.39
C ASP A 23 1.99 14.71 -1.16
N THR A 24 0.80 14.14 -1.26
CA THR A 24 -0.45 14.80 -0.85
C THR A 24 -0.46 15.09 0.65
N ALA A 25 -0.08 14.14 1.50
CA ALA A 25 0.01 14.36 2.95
C ALA A 25 1.03 15.44 3.31
N VAL A 26 2.20 15.42 2.66
CA VAL A 26 3.25 16.44 2.81
C VAL A 26 2.72 17.83 2.43
N ASP A 27 1.98 17.97 1.34
CA ASP A 27 1.42 19.26 0.94
C ASP A 27 0.38 19.79 1.93
N LEU A 28 -0.46 18.92 2.51
CA LEU A 28 -1.36 19.33 3.60
C LEU A 28 -0.59 19.79 4.84
N HIS A 29 0.53 19.15 5.14
CA HIS A 29 1.42 19.53 6.23
C HIS A 29 2.11 20.88 5.98
N GLU A 30 2.64 21.10 4.78
CA GLU A 30 3.24 22.40 4.37
C GLU A 30 2.21 23.53 4.44
N LYS A 31 0.94 23.24 4.18
CA LYS A 31 -0.19 24.17 4.33
C LYS A 31 -0.69 24.34 5.77
N LEU A 32 -0.03 23.70 6.74
CA LEU A 32 -0.37 23.72 8.17
C LEU A 32 -1.79 23.18 8.47
N LEU A 33 -2.30 22.28 7.62
CA LEU A 33 -3.63 21.66 7.81
C LEU A 33 -3.57 20.41 8.70
N ILE A 34 -2.44 19.70 8.65
CA ILE A 34 -2.12 18.58 9.55
C ILE A 34 -0.81 18.87 10.30
N THR A 35 -0.67 18.30 11.50
CA THR A 35 0.51 18.50 12.35
C THR A 35 1.67 17.58 11.97
N ASP A 36 2.86 17.84 12.52
CA ASP A 36 4.01 16.92 12.41
C ASP A 36 3.68 15.52 12.90
N GLU A 37 2.96 15.41 14.01
CA GLU A 37 2.55 14.12 14.60
C GLU A 37 1.60 13.37 13.67
N GLU A 38 0.62 14.05 13.07
CA GLU A 38 -0.34 13.46 12.15
C GLU A 38 0.34 12.98 10.86
N LEU A 39 1.32 13.73 10.35
CA LEU A 39 2.13 13.32 9.20
C LEU A 39 3.03 12.11 9.54
N LEU A 40 3.67 12.11 10.72
CA LEU A 40 4.50 10.99 11.18
C LEU A 40 3.69 9.70 11.39
N MET A 41 2.43 9.83 11.79
CA MET A 41 1.50 8.72 11.95
C MET A 41 0.92 8.22 10.62
N TYR A 42 1.09 8.97 9.53
CA TYR A 42 0.56 8.57 8.23
C TYR A 42 1.46 7.48 7.60
N ASN A 43 0.95 6.25 7.56
CA ASN A 43 1.59 5.15 6.86
C ASN A 43 0.53 4.24 6.25
N VAL A 44 0.64 3.96 4.95
CA VAL A 44 -0.22 2.98 4.28
C VAL A 44 0.34 1.59 4.55
N PRO A 45 -0.38 0.71 5.29
CA PRO A 45 0.13 -0.59 5.71
C PRO A 45 0.09 -1.60 4.56
N MET A 46 0.83 -1.29 3.49
CA MET A 46 0.90 -2.07 2.27
C MET A 46 2.35 -2.47 2.02
N TYR A 47 2.57 -3.77 1.86
CA TYR A 47 3.87 -4.33 1.51
C TYR A 47 3.70 -5.28 0.33
N CYS A 48 4.29 -4.92 -0.81
CA CYS A 48 4.26 -5.72 -2.01
C CYS A 48 5.50 -6.63 -2.02
N ARG A 49 5.27 -7.94 -1.86
CA ARG A 49 6.33 -8.95 -1.98
C ARG A 49 6.56 -9.33 -3.43
N THR A 50 7.82 -9.60 -3.78
CA THR A 50 8.16 -10.26 -5.04
C THR A 50 7.58 -11.68 -5.06
N LEU A 51 7.42 -12.26 -6.26
CA LEU A 51 6.95 -13.65 -6.37
C LEU A 51 7.87 -14.62 -5.63
N ASP A 52 9.18 -14.37 -5.65
CA ASP A 52 10.16 -15.23 -4.98
C ASP A 52 10.11 -15.10 -3.46
N GLU A 53 9.89 -13.90 -2.92
CA GLU A 53 9.64 -13.70 -1.49
C GLU A 53 8.36 -14.39 -1.01
N GLN A 54 7.33 -14.48 -1.86
CA GLN A 54 6.09 -15.19 -1.56
C GLN A 54 6.24 -16.71 -1.62
N CYS A 55 7.15 -17.21 -2.46
CA CYS A 55 7.38 -18.64 -2.70
C CYS A 55 8.64 -19.18 -2.01
N ALA A 56 9.24 -18.42 -1.08
CA ALA A 56 10.46 -18.81 -0.41
C ALA A 56 10.29 -20.15 0.33
N PRO A 57 11.17 -21.16 0.14
CA PRO A 57 10.98 -22.50 0.70
C PRO A 57 10.80 -22.52 2.22
N ASN A 58 11.59 -21.74 2.95
CA ASN A 58 11.46 -21.60 4.40
C ASN A 58 10.06 -21.12 4.82
N LEU A 59 9.48 -20.15 4.11
CA LEU A 59 8.13 -19.66 4.40
C LEU A 59 7.09 -20.76 4.19
N LEU A 60 7.23 -21.56 3.14
CA LEU A 60 6.29 -22.63 2.82
C LEU A 60 6.43 -23.81 3.78
N ASP A 61 7.67 -24.25 4.04
CA ASP A 61 8.00 -25.37 4.92
C ASP A 61 7.58 -25.10 6.37
N ASP A 62 7.88 -23.91 6.90
CA ASP A 62 7.51 -23.50 8.26
C ASP A 62 5.99 -23.48 8.47
N ASN A 63 5.24 -23.21 7.40
CA ASN A 63 3.78 -23.14 7.41
C ASN A 63 3.10 -24.41 6.87
N GLN A 64 3.86 -25.47 6.59
CA GLN A 64 3.35 -26.76 6.11
C GLN A 64 2.59 -26.64 4.78
N PHE A 65 3.14 -25.88 3.84
CA PHE A 65 2.61 -25.76 2.48
C PHE A 65 3.60 -26.32 1.45
N GLU A 66 3.05 -26.95 0.42
CA GLU A 66 3.75 -27.32 -0.80
C GLU A 66 3.31 -26.36 -1.91
N LEU A 67 4.26 -25.79 -2.64
CA LEU A 67 3.96 -25.00 -3.83
C LEU A 67 3.59 -25.91 -4.99
N ILE A 68 2.39 -25.73 -5.54
CA ILE A 68 1.91 -26.48 -6.70
C ILE A 68 2.17 -25.70 -7.98
N GLN A 69 1.88 -24.41 -7.98
CA GLN A 69 2.00 -23.53 -9.14
C GLN A 69 2.23 -22.09 -8.69
N LYS A 70 3.00 -21.34 -9.48
CA LYS A 70 3.17 -19.90 -9.32
C LYS A 70 3.15 -19.22 -10.68
N ASP A 71 2.45 -18.09 -10.77
CA ASP A 71 2.37 -17.25 -11.96
C ASP A 71 2.51 -15.77 -11.58
N LEU A 72 3.08 -14.98 -12.48
CA LEU A 72 3.20 -13.52 -12.36
C LEU A 72 2.59 -12.84 -13.57
N VAL A 73 1.72 -11.86 -13.31
CA VAL A 73 1.26 -10.90 -14.31
C VAL A 73 1.98 -9.59 -14.04
N GLU A 74 3.05 -9.36 -14.80
CA GLU A 74 3.96 -8.21 -14.61
C GLU A 74 3.30 -6.87 -14.94
N LYS A 75 2.43 -6.84 -15.96
CA LYS A 75 1.82 -5.61 -16.46
C LYS A 75 0.30 -5.72 -16.44
N ILE A 76 -0.32 -4.83 -15.70
CA ILE A 76 -1.77 -4.70 -15.64
C ILE A 76 -2.11 -3.26 -15.95
N ASP A 77 -2.73 -3.04 -17.10
CA ASP A 77 -3.19 -1.71 -17.47
C ASP A 77 -4.27 -1.24 -16.49
N SER A 78 -4.21 0.03 -16.10
CA SER A 78 -5.28 0.66 -15.34
C SER A 78 -6.52 0.77 -16.24
N PRO A 79 -7.67 0.17 -15.86
CA PRO A 79 -8.87 0.20 -16.71
C PRO A 79 -9.40 1.63 -16.88
N PHE A 80 -9.17 2.52 -15.91
CA PHE A 80 -9.53 3.93 -16.02
C PHE A 80 -8.60 4.65 -16.99
N TYR A 81 -7.29 4.43 -16.89
CA TYR A 81 -6.32 5.06 -17.79
C TYR A 81 -6.48 4.56 -19.22
N THR A 82 -6.75 3.27 -19.44
CA THR A 82 -7.04 2.73 -20.77
C THR A 82 -8.26 3.40 -21.41
N GLN A 83 -9.34 3.62 -20.65
CA GLN A 83 -10.52 4.34 -21.14
C GLN A 83 -10.19 5.79 -21.49
N TYR A 84 -9.41 6.47 -20.65
CA TYR A 84 -8.96 7.84 -20.90
C TYR A 84 -8.10 7.93 -22.18
N LYS A 85 -7.10 7.05 -22.33
CA LYS A 85 -6.22 7.03 -23.50
C LYS A 85 -6.93 6.70 -24.80
N LYS A 86 -8.01 5.93 -24.75
CA LYS A 86 -8.88 5.64 -25.90
C LYS A 86 -9.90 6.74 -26.18
N GLY A 87 -9.95 7.80 -25.37
CA GLY A 87 -10.91 8.90 -25.51
C GLY A 87 -12.34 8.54 -25.10
N HIS A 88 -12.54 7.42 -24.38
CA HIS A 88 -13.87 7.01 -23.91
C HIS A 88 -14.34 7.82 -22.70
N ILE A 89 -13.40 8.35 -21.91
CA ILE A 89 -13.67 9.22 -20.76
C ILE A 89 -12.75 10.44 -20.81
N SER A 90 -13.19 11.55 -20.24
CA SER A 90 -12.38 12.76 -20.12
C SER A 90 -11.28 12.62 -19.07
N LEU A 91 -10.30 13.53 -19.07
CA LEU A 91 -9.29 13.62 -18.00
C LEU A 91 -9.94 13.86 -16.63
N ASP A 92 -10.99 14.68 -16.58
CA ASP A 92 -11.73 14.96 -15.36
C ASP A 92 -12.39 13.70 -14.81
N GLU A 93 -13.09 12.96 -15.67
CA GLU A 93 -13.74 11.71 -15.28
C GLU A 93 -12.74 10.63 -14.85
N PHE A 94 -11.61 10.52 -15.57
CA PHE A 94 -10.50 9.64 -15.18
C PHE A 94 -9.99 9.96 -13.77
N SER A 95 -9.66 11.22 -13.52
CA SER A 95 -9.10 11.64 -12.24
C SER A 95 -10.06 11.42 -11.07
N LYS A 96 -11.36 11.68 -11.26
CA LYS A 96 -12.41 11.41 -10.27
C LYS A 96 -12.55 9.92 -9.97
N LYS A 97 -12.62 9.08 -11.02
CA LYS A 97 -12.72 7.62 -10.87
C LYS A 97 -11.50 7.04 -10.16
N TYR A 98 -10.30 7.48 -10.53
CA TYR A 98 -9.07 7.04 -9.91
C TYR A 98 -8.97 7.49 -8.44
N THR A 99 -9.27 8.75 -8.16
CA THR A 99 -9.27 9.30 -6.80
C THR A 99 -10.29 8.59 -5.91
N HIS A 100 -11.49 8.31 -6.43
CA HIS A 100 -12.50 7.53 -5.72
C HIS A 100 -12.00 6.12 -5.39
N TYR A 101 -11.34 5.44 -6.35
CA TYR A 101 -10.70 4.15 -6.10
C TYR A 101 -9.68 4.25 -4.96
N MET A 102 -8.78 5.22 -5.01
CA MET A 102 -7.79 5.44 -3.94
C MET A 102 -8.44 5.71 -2.59
N MET A 103 -9.49 6.54 -2.56
CA MET A 103 -10.26 6.81 -1.34
C MET A 103 -10.82 5.55 -0.70
N THR A 104 -11.34 4.61 -1.50
CA THR A 104 -11.83 3.33 -0.97
C THR A 104 -10.73 2.44 -0.40
N CYS A 105 -9.50 2.55 -0.91
CA CYS A 105 -8.37 1.74 -0.46
C CYS A 105 -7.63 2.35 0.74
N THR A 106 -7.53 3.69 0.82
CA THR A 106 -6.64 4.36 1.78
C THR A 106 -7.32 5.42 2.63
N GLY A 107 -8.60 5.72 2.42
CA GLY A 107 -9.29 6.78 3.17
C GLY A 107 -9.32 6.53 4.68
N SER A 108 -9.54 5.29 5.11
CA SER A 108 -9.51 4.94 6.54
C SER A 108 -8.11 5.09 7.15
N VAL A 109 -7.05 4.85 6.38
CA VAL A 109 -5.67 5.02 6.83
C VAL A 109 -5.38 6.48 7.14
N PHE A 110 -5.70 7.38 6.21
CA PHE A 110 -5.49 8.82 6.43
C PHE A 110 -6.34 9.33 7.59
N ARG A 111 -7.63 8.96 7.66
CA ARG A 111 -8.49 9.33 8.79
C ARG A 111 -7.89 8.93 10.14
N ASN A 112 -7.33 7.73 10.22
CA ASN A 112 -6.80 7.19 11.48
C ASN A 112 -5.47 7.82 11.92
N CYS A 113 -4.75 8.54 11.05
CA CYS A 113 -3.54 9.27 11.42
C CYS A 113 -3.86 10.66 12.00
N LEU A 114 -5.07 11.18 11.80
CA LEU A 114 -5.52 12.45 12.34
C LEU A 114 -5.76 12.36 13.86
N ASN A 115 -5.55 13.48 14.56
CA ASN A 115 -5.71 13.56 15.99
C ASN A 115 -7.16 13.25 16.42
N ARG A 116 -7.32 12.33 17.38
CA ARG A 116 -8.63 11.87 17.89
C ARG A 116 -9.46 12.95 18.55
N ASN A 117 -8.85 14.07 18.94
CA ASN A 117 -9.53 15.21 19.55
C ASN A 117 -10.09 16.18 18.51
N ARG A 118 -9.83 15.99 17.20
CA ARG A 118 -10.48 16.80 16.16
C ARG A 118 -11.99 16.56 16.17
N SER A 119 -12.75 17.60 15.83
CA SER A 119 -14.17 17.43 15.56
C SER A 119 -14.38 16.55 14.33
N MET A 120 -15.55 15.91 14.25
CA MET A 120 -15.94 15.16 13.07
C MET A 120 -15.93 16.05 11.82
N ASP A 121 -16.48 17.25 11.90
CA ASP A 121 -16.53 18.19 10.77
C ASP A 121 -15.13 18.58 10.28
N SER A 122 -14.18 18.86 11.19
CA SER A 122 -12.79 19.16 10.81
C SER A 122 -12.12 17.96 10.14
N THR A 123 -12.42 16.75 10.63
CA THR A 123 -11.90 15.51 10.05
C THR A 123 -12.43 15.29 8.63
N GLU A 124 -13.74 15.47 8.41
CA GLU A 124 -14.33 15.34 7.06
C GLU A 124 -13.78 16.39 6.09
N GLN A 125 -13.60 17.64 6.53
CA GLN A 125 -13.00 18.68 5.71
C GLN A 125 -11.57 18.33 5.29
N LEU A 126 -10.75 17.81 6.20
CA LEU A 126 -9.39 17.37 5.87
C LEU A 126 -9.38 16.18 4.91
N MET A 127 -10.28 15.22 5.12
CA MET A 127 -10.46 14.09 4.22
C MET A 127 -10.81 14.56 2.80
N GLU A 128 -11.76 15.49 2.67
CA GLU A 128 -12.14 16.08 1.40
C GLU A 128 -10.96 16.82 0.75
N GLN A 129 -10.27 17.68 1.50
CA GLN A 129 -9.09 18.42 0.99
C GLN A 129 -7.96 17.49 0.53
N PHE A 130 -7.69 16.41 1.27
CA PHE A 130 -6.69 15.42 0.88
C PHE A 130 -7.02 14.81 -0.48
N PHE A 131 -8.26 14.38 -0.70
CA PHE A 131 -8.64 13.75 -1.96
C PHE A 131 -8.82 14.75 -3.12
N ILE A 132 -9.20 16.00 -2.84
CA ILE A 132 -9.16 17.08 -3.85
C ILE A 132 -7.74 17.31 -4.34
N GLU A 133 -6.77 17.39 -3.42
CA GLU A 133 -5.37 17.60 -3.78
C GLU A 133 -4.78 16.37 -4.50
N HIS A 134 -5.17 15.17 -4.09
CA HIS A 134 -4.83 13.94 -4.81
C HIS A 134 -5.39 13.94 -6.24
N GLU A 135 -6.67 14.28 -6.44
CA GLU A 135 -7.29 14.39 -7.77
C GLU A 135 -6.54 15.39 -8.65
N ARG A 136 -6.16 16.54 -8.10
CA ARG A 136 -5.36 17.56 -8.79
C ARG A 136 -4.03 16.98 -9.28
N ARG A 137 -3.34 16.20 -8.44
CA ARG A 137 -2.07 15.52 -8.80
C ARG A 137 -2.27 14.45 -9.86
N VAL A 138 -3.42 13.75 -9.84
CA VAL A 138 -3.80 12.81 -10.90
C VAL A 138 -3.98 13.51 -12.25
N LYS A 139 -4.62 14.69 -12.25
CA LYS A 139 -4.80 15.51 -13.47
C LYS A 139 -3.49 16.02 -14.05
N LEU A 140 -2.51 16.34 -13.19
CA LEU A 140 -1.24 16.90 -13.64
C LEU A 140 -0.35 15.90 -14.36
N ASN A 141 -0.34 14.63 -13.93
CA ASN A 141 0.53 13.59 -14.51
C ASN A 141 -0.25 12.27 -14.66
N PRO A 142 -1.28 12.21 -15.52
CA PRO A 142 -2.18 11.06 -15.62
C PRO A 142 -1.46 9.75 -15.99
N GLU A 143 -0.32 9.83 -16.69
CA GLU A 143 0.52 8.71 -17.07
C GLU A 143 1.17 7.96 -15.90
N ASN A 144 1.34 8.62 -14.74
CA ASN A 144 1.87 7.96 -13.53
C ASN A 144 0.90 6.91 -12.97
N TYR A 145 -0.35 6.93 -13.43
CA TYR A 145 -1.43 6.05 -13.00
C TYR A 145 -1.88 5.11 -14.14
N ALA A 146 -1.01 4.94 -15.14
CA ALA A 146 -1.24 4.08 -16.30
C ALA A 146 -1.27 2.59 -15.97
N LEU A 147 -0.54 2.19 -14.93
CA LEU A 147 -0.32 0.81 -14.55
C LEU A 147 -0.85 0.56 -13.14
N ASN A 148 -1.50 -0.59 -12.98
CA ASN A 148 -1.80 -1.16 -11.68
C ASN A 148 -0.61 -1.97 -11.15
N PRO A 149 -0.54 -2.22 -9.83
CA PRO A 149 0.37 -3.20 -9.25
C PRO A 149 0.35 -4.52 -10.04
N CYS A 150 1.53 -5.12 -10.25
CA CYS A 150 1.65 -6.49 -10.73
C CYS A 150 0.88 -7.46 -9.79
N ARG A 151 0.45 -8.61 -10.33
CA ARG A 151 -0.26 -9.63 -9.54
C ARG A 151 0.44 -10.96 -9.64
N SER A 152 0.72 -11.55 -8.49
CA SER A 152 1.13 -12.94 -8.37
C SER A 152 -0.07 -13.83 -8.06
N PHE A 153 -0.07 -15.03 -8.64
CA PHE A 153 -0.99 -16.11 -8.30
C PHE A 153 -0.17 -17.29 -7.80
N ILE A 154 -0.51 -17.78 -6.61
CA ILE A 154 0.16 -18.93 -6.00
C ILE A 154 -0.88 -19.99 -5.66
N ILE A 155 -0.63 -21.23 -6.06
CA ILE A 155 -1.45 -22.38 -5.71
C ILE A 155 -0.63 -23.21 -4.72
N LEU A 156 -1.16 -23.36 -3.51
CA LEU A 156 -0.52 -24.09 -2.42
C LEU A 156 -1.36 -25.30 -2.04
N ARG A 157 -0.69 -26.42 -1.73
CA ARG A 157 -1.29 -27.57 -1.07
C ARG A 157 -0.89 -27.57 0.40
N LYS A 158 -1.87 -27.67 1.30
CA LYS A 158 -1.60 -27.84 2.73
C LYS A 158 -1.12 -29.27 2.99
N LEU A 159 0.08 -29.39 3.54
CA LEU A 159 0.60 -30.66 4.03
C LEU A 159 -0.05 -30.93 5.39
N GLY A 160 -0.61 -32.12 5.58
CA GLY A 160 -1.34 -32.50 6.80
C GLY A 160 -0.58 -32.11 8.06
N SER A 161 -1.31 -31.69 9.10
CA SER A 161 -0.74 -31.14 10.33
C SER A 161 0.23 -32.13 10.98
N LYS A 162 1.54 -31.89 10.87
CA LYS A 162 2.46 -32.40 11.91
C LYS A 162 2.00 -31.72 13.19
N LYS A 163 1.62 -32.49 14.22
CA LYS A 163 1.30 -31.96 15.56
C LYS A 163 2.37 -30.91 15.89
N ARG A 164 1.97 -29.65 16.10
CA ARG A 164 2.88 -28.61 16.58
C ARG A 164 3.52 -29.15 17.85
N THR A 165 4.76 -29.61 17.76
CA THR A 165 5.57 -29.90 18.94
C THR A 165 5.78 -28.54 19.57
N LYS A 166 5.08 -28.27 20.67
CA LYS A 166 5.35 -27.10 21.50
C LYS A 166 6.83 -27.16 21.82
N HIS A 167 7.63 -26.22 21.31
CA HIS A 167 8.89 -25.89 21.93
C HIS A 167 8.54 -25.33 23.30
N VAL A 168 8.48 -26.21 24.29
CA VAL A 168 8.53 -25.83 25.69
C VAL A 168 9.97 -25.40 25.91
N THR A 169 10.25 -24.12 25.71
CA THR A 169 11.40 -23.49 26.37
C THR A 169 11.14 -23.60 27.86
N ARG A 170 11.77 -24.60 28.50
CA ARG A 170 11.95 -24.60 29.94
C ARG A 170 12.78 -23.36 30.26
N GLU A 171 12.12 -22.32 30.76
CA GLU A 171 12.80 -21.29 31.53
C GLU A 171 13.43 -21.98 32.74
N SER A 172 14.74 -22.16 32.65
CA SER A 172 15.59 -22.53 33.77
C SER A 172 15.48 -21.41 34.81
N SER A 173 14.68 -21.69 35.84
CA SER A 173 14.62 -21.00 37.12
C SER A 173 15.93 -20.28 37.48
N CYS A 174 15.91 -18.94 37.41
CA CYS A 174 16.88 -18.09 38.06
C CYS A 174 16.60 -18.13 39.57
N LYS A 175 17.33 -18.97 40.31
CA LYS A 175 17.39 -18.89 41.77
C LYS A 175 18.37 -17.77 42.12
N LEU A 176 17.84 -16.60 42.50
CA LEU A 176 18.59 -15.61 43.25
C LEU A 176 18.81 -16.15 44.67
N CYS A 177 20.06 -16.48 44.98
CA CYS A 177 20.63 -16.41 46.32
C CYS A 177 21.63 -15.26 46.32
#